data_AF-X0YK41-F1
#
_entry.id   AF-X0YK41-F1
#
_cell.length_a   1.000
_cell.length_b   1.000
_cell.length_c   1.000
_cell.angle_alpha   90.00
_cell.angle_beta   90.00
_cell.angle_gamma   90.00
#
_symmetry.space_group_name_H-M   'P 1'
#
loop_
_entity.id
_entity.type
_entity.pdbx_description
1 polymer ?
#
loop_
_entity_poly.entity_id
_entity_poly.type
_entity_poly.pdbx_seq_one_letter_code
_entity_poly.pdbx_strand_id
1 'polypeptide(L)'
;MQRGLLTHLALNGAGPIHDYELALIGQTLESVARYSQSGEFGLWEETGRINDAVNTAAQSGIGFGEAVGRMIEEEKFPYRESSVLAAGVRLGVPVTVHVGIGQDIIHEHPNFDGAATGAASYTDFLIFTKSISKLENGVYLNIGSAVMGPEVYLKALAMARNVAHQEGEKISQFLTAVFDLPDLGEDQSREAPKTDPRYYFRPYKTVLVRTVAGGGESFYIQGEHRLTVPALYDAIMAEDRG
;
A
#
# COMPACT_ATOMS: atom_id res chain seq x y z
N MET A 1 10.79 3.22 -8.67
CA MET A 1 11.06 1.81 -9.06
C MET A 1 12.23 1.69 -10.03
N GLN A 2 12.18 2.29 -11.24
CA GLN A 2 13.26 2.14 -12.25
C GLN A 2 14.66 2.50 -11.75
N ARG A 3 14.76 3.49 -10.84
CA ARG A 3 16.02 3.93 -10.22
C ARG A 3 16.46 3.07 -9.02
N GLY A 4 15.75 2.01 -8.66
CA GLY A 4 16.04 1.21 -7.47
C GLY A 4 15.67 1.85 -6.12
N LEU A 5 15.22 3.12 -6.10
CA LEU A 5 14.86 3.85 -4.87
C LEU A 5 13.63 3.30 -4.12
N LEU A 6 12.74 2.59 -4.82
CA LEU A 6 11.53 1.97 -4.25
C LEU A 6 11.60 0.47 -4.51
N THR A 7 11.65 -0.31 -3.43
CA THR A 7 11.84 -1.77 -3.46
C THR A 7 10.57 -2.56 -3.14
N HIS A 8 9.51 -1.88 -2.68
CA HIS A 8 8.20 -2.46 -2.42
C HIS A 8 7.13 -1.36 -2.44
N LEU A 9 5.95 -1.64 -3.00
CA LEU A 9 4.77 -0.77 -2.89
C LEU A 9 3.58 -1.56 -2.35
N ALA A 10 2.97 -1.10 -1.26
CA ALA A 10 1.80 -1.74 -0.66
C ALA A 10 0.57 -0.82 -0.78
N LEU A 11 -0.54 -1.36 -1.27
CA LEU A 11 -1.78 -0.65 -1.56
C LEU A 11 -2.96 -1.21 -0.76
N ASN A 12 -4.02 -0.42 -0.59
CA ASN A 12 -5.35 -0.94 -0.24
C ASN A 12 -6.06 -1.45 -1.51
N GLY A 13 -7.27 -2.00 -1.38
CA GLY A 13 -8.04 -2.51 -2.52
C GLY A 13 -8.45 -1.45 -3.55
N ALA A 14 -8.55 -0.17 -3.17
CA ALA A 14 -8.85 0.92 -4.09
C ALA A 14 -7.68 1.27 -5.03
N GLY A 15 -6.44 1.17 -4.54
CA GLY A 15 -5.22 1.44 -5.31
C GLY A 15 -5.18 0.75 -6.68
N PRO A 16 -5.36 -0.59 -6.77
CA PRO A 16 -5.31 -1.28 -8.04
C PRO A 16 -6.48 -0.97 -8.97
N ILE A 17 -7.64 -0.55 -8.45
CA ILE A 17 -8.78 -0.14 -9.28
C ILE A 17 -8.43 1.12 -10.08
N HIS A 18 -7.93 2.16 -9.39
CA HIS A 18 -7.53 3.39 -10.07
C HIS A 18 -6.31 3.20 -10.98
N ASP A 19 -5.35 2.37 -10.57
CA ASP A 19 -4.19 2.05 -11.40
C ASP A 19 -4.60 1.32 -12.69
N TYR A 20 -5.58 0.40 -12.59
CA TYR A 20 -6.18 -0.30 -13.73
C TYR A 20 -6.92 0.65 -14.67
N GLU A 21 -7.76 1.54 -14.14
CA GLU A 21 -8.48 2.57 -14.93
C GLU A 21 -7.50 3.49 -15.66
N LEU A 22 -6.48 3.99 -14.96
CA LEU A 22 -5.43 4.81 -15.56
C LEU A 22 -4.73 4.06 -16.69
N ALA A 23 -4.38 2.79 -16.51
CA ALA A 23 -3.75 1.99 -17.55
C ALA A 23 -4.67 1.76 -18.76
N LEU A 24 -5.96 1.52 -18.53
CA LEU A 24 -6.92 1.16 -19.57
C LEU A 24 -7.34 2.37 -20.41
N ILE A 25 -7.69 3.48 -19.75
CA ILE A 25 -8.32 4.65 -20.39
C ILE A 25 -7.62 5.99 -20.14
N GLY A 26 -6.53 6.01 -19.35
CA GLY A 26 -5.73 7.21 -19.10
C GLY A 26 -6.28 8.19 -18.07
N GLN A 27 -7.38 7.84 -17.40
CA GLN A 27 -8.06 8.65 -16.37
C GLN A 27 -8.77 7.76 -15.36
N THR A 28 -9.08 8.27 -14.18
CA THR A 28 -9.93 7.57 -13.20
C THR A 28 -11.40 7.88 -13.43
N LEU A 29 -12.29 6.93 -13.14
CA LEU A 29 -13.74 7.08 -13.32
C LEU A 29 -14.43 7.38 -11.98
N GLU A 30 -14.16 8.53 -11.38
CA GLU A 30 -14.84 8.93 -10.14
C GLU A 30 -15.94 9.97 -10.36
N SER A 31 -17.19 9.58 -10.08
CA SER A 31 -18.25 10.52 -9.68
C SER A 31 -19.18 9.90 -8.64
N VAL A 32 -18.65 9.71 -7.42
CA VAL A 32 -19.37 9.09 -6.28
C VAL A 32 -20.74 9.74 -6.04
N ALA A 33 -20.80 11.07 -6.04
CA ALA A 33 -22.02 11.82 -5.76
C ALA A 33 -23.13 11.62 -6.80
N ARG A 34 -22.76 11.30 -8.06
CA ARG A 34 -23.72 11.17 -9.15
C ARG A 34 -24.38 9.79 -9.19
N TYR A 35 -23.63 8.73 -8.89
CA TYR A 35 -24.08 7.35 -9.06
C TYR A 35 -24.56 6.68 -7.76
N SER A 36 -24.26 7.27 -6.60
CA SER A 36 -24.75 6.74 -5.32
C SER A 36 -26.28 6.77 -5.21
N GLN A 37 -26.95 7.73 -5.86
CA GLN A 37 -28.42 7.82 -5.84
C GLN A 37 -29.10 6.80 -6.76
N SER A 38 -28.45 6.37 -7.84
CA SER A 38 -29.00 5.38 -8.78
C SER A 38 -28.68 3.93 -8.40
N GLY A 39 -27.74 3.70 -7.47
CA GLY A 39 -27.29 2.36 -7.08
C GLY A 39 -26.32 1.73 -8.09
N GLU A 40 -25.81 2.51 -9.05
CA GLU A 40 -24.90 2.05 -10.11
C GLU A 40 -23.43 2.33 -9.78
N PHE A 41 -23.16 2.99 -8.65
CA PHE A 41 -21.80 3.34 -8.25
C PHE A 41 -20.96 2.08 -8.10
N GLY A 42 -19.91 1.95 -8.92
CA GLY A 42 -18.99 0.81 -8.84
C GLY A 42 -19.25 -0.32 -9.84
N LEU A 43 -20.38 -0.32 -10.56
CA LEU A 43 -20.83 -1.45 -11.38
C LEU A 43 -20.30 -1.43 -12.84
N TRP A 44 -19.11 -0.87 -13.07
CA TRP A 44 -18.48 -0.88 -14.39
C TRP A 44 -17.93 -2.27 -14.74
N GLU A 45 -18.41 -2.83 -15.85
CA GLU A 45 -18.03 -4.18 -16.32
C GLU A 45 -16.51 -4.28 -16.56
N GLU A 46 -15.90 -3.22 -17.07
CA GLU A 46 -14.47 -3.17 -17.34
C GLU A 46 -13.63 -3.34 -16.07
N THR A 47 -14.01 -2.66 -14.98
CA THR A 47 -13.31 -2.75 -13.69
C THR A 47 -13.57 -4.11 -12.99
N GLY A 48 -14.73 -4.73 -13.26
CA GLY A 48 -15.05 -6.07 -12.77
C GLY A 48 -14.08 -7.17 -13.23
N ARG A 49 -13.33 -6.95 -14.31
CA ARG A 49 -12.31 -7.88 -14.83
C ARG A 49 -11.14 -8.09 -13.86
N ILE A 50 -10.93 -7.18 -12.91
CA ILE A 50 -9.95 -7.36 -11.84
C ILE A 50 -10.25 -8.63 -11.03
N ASN A 51 -11.53 -8.93 -10.77
CA ASN A 51 -11.91 -10.14 -10.05
C ASN A 51 -11.50 -11.41 -10.82
N ASP A 52 -11.60 -11.42 -12.15
CA ASP A 52 -11.19 -12.58 -12.95
C ASP A 52 -9.66 -12.81 -12.85
N ALA A 53 -8.88 -11.73 -12.83
CA ALA A 53 -7.43 -11.78 -12.60
C ALA A 53 -7.13 -12.40 -11.22
N VAL A 54 -7.84 -11.93 -10.18
CA VAL A 54 -7.65 -12.36 -8.78
C VAL A 54 -8.10 -13.81 -8.57
N ASN A 55 -9.19 -14.23 -9.21
CA ASN A 55 -9.66 -15.61 -9.18
C ASN A 55 -8.62 -16.56 -9.79
N THR A 56 -7.97 -16.15 -10.87
CA THR A 56 -6.85 -16.88 -11.50
C THR A 56 -5.60 -16.86 -10.62
N ALA A 57 -5.33 -15.73 -9.96
CA ALA A 57 -4.21 -15.52 -9.06
C ALA A 57 -4.21 -16.51 -7.90
N ALA A 58 -5.37 -16.68 -7.26
CA ALA A 58 -5.56 -17.58 -6.13
C ALA A 58 -5.25 -19.04 -6.49
N GLN A 59 -5.59 -19.47 -7.70
CA GLN A 59 -5.28 -20.82 -8.21
C GLN A 59 -3.79 -21.01 -8.50
N SER A 60 -3.11 -19.93 -8.87
CA SER A 60 -1.70 -19.94 -9.28
C SER A 60 -0.74 -19.60 -8.13
N GLY A 61 -1.27 -19.29 -6.94
CA GLY A 61 -0.48 -18.92 -5.76
C GLY A 61 0.26 -17.59 -5.88
N ILE A 62 -0.22 -16.67 -6.71
CA ILE A 62 0.34 -15.32 -6.85
C ILE A 62 -0.52 -14.28 -6.11
N GLY A 63 0.10 -13.15 -5.78
CA GLY A 63 -0.55 -12.04 -5.09
C GLY A 63 -1.53 -11.27 -5.97
N PHE A 64 -2.45 -10.53 -5.35
CA PHE A 64 -3.44 -9.70 -6.04
C PHE A 64 -2.73 -8.65 -6.90
N GLY A 65 -1.79 -7.90 -6.33
CA GLY A 65 -1.12 -6.81 -7.06
C GLY A 65 -0.33 -7.30 -8.27
N GLU A 66 0.36 -8.44 -8.13
CA GLU A 66 1.05 -9.08 -9.24
C GLU A 66 0.08 -9.54 -10.34
N ALA A 67 -1.05 -10.12 -9.97
CA ALA A 67 -2.05 -10.60 -10.93
C ALA A 67 -2.62 -9.48 -11.80
N VAL A 68 -2.98 -8.34 -11.19
CA VAL A 68 -3.48 -7.18 -11.94
C VAL A 68 -2.38 -6.56 -12.79
N GLY A 69 -1.16 -6.43 -12.25
CA GLY A 69 -0.02 -5.93 -13.03
C GLY A 69 0.29 -6.79 -14.27
N ARG A 70 0.19 -8.13 -14.14
CA ARG A 70 0.37 -9.07 -15.26
C ARG A 70 -0.71 -8.90 -16.31
N MET A 71 -1.99 -8.83 -15.89
CA MET A 71 -3.10 -8.57 -16.80
C MET A 71 -2.87 -7.30 -17.63
N ILE A 72 -2.51 -6.18 -16.98
CA ILE A 72 -2.24 -4.90 -17.65
C ILE A 72 -1.11 -5.02 -18.69
N GLU A 73 -0.04 -5.75 -18.35
CA GLU A 73 1.11 -5.98 -19.26
C GLU A 73 0.77 -6.90 -20.43
N GLU A 74 0.17 -8.05 -20.14
CA GLU A 74 -0.11 -9.12 -21.10
C GLU A 74 -1.16 -8.70 -22.13
N GLU A 75 -2.20 -7.99 -21.68
CA GLU A 75 -3.25 -7.43 -22.54
C GLU A 75 -2.82 -6.14 -23.25
N LYS A 76 -1.62 -5.63 -22.94
CA LYS A 76 -1.02 -4.44 -23.58
C LYS A 76 -1.93 -3.21 -23.52
N PHE A 77 -2.37 -2.87 -22.31
CA PHE A 77 -3.23 -1.70 -22.12
C PHE A 77 -2.59 -0.42 -22.70
N PRO A 78 -3.37 0.49 -23.30
CA PRO A 78 -2.83 1.63 -24.04
C PRO A 78 -1.94 2.55 -23.19
N TYR A 79 -2.25 2.68 -21.90
CA TYR A 79 -1.53 3.54 -20.96
C TYR A 79 -0.79 2.75 -19.88
N ARG A 80 -0.44 1.47 -20.11
CA ARG A 80 0.26 0.61 -19.13
C ARG A 80 1.57 1.18 -18.55
N GLU A 81 2.18 2.16 -19.22
CA GLU A 81 3.37 2.86 -18.72
C GLU A 81 3.06 3.76 -17.52
N SER A 82 1.82 4.21 -17.33
CA SER A 82 1.41 4.97 -16.14
C SER A 82 1.07 4.08 -14.94
N SER A 83 0.94 2.77 -15.14
CA SER A 83 0.54 1.85 -14.07
C SER A 83 1.72 1.43 -13.20
N VAL A 84 1.57 1.60 -11.88
CA VAL A 84 2.57 1.16 -10.90
C VAL A 84 2.54 -0.36 -10.70
N LEU A 85 1.39 -1.01 -10.88
CA LEU A 85 1.28 -2.48 -10.84
C LEU A 85 2.03 -3.11 -12.02
N ALA A 86 1.78 -2.61 -13.23
CA ALA A 86 2.47 -3.03 -14.43
C ALA A 86 3.98 -2.74 -14.33
N ALA A 87 4.36 -1.55 -13.83
CA ALA A 87 5.77 -1.24 -13.58
C ALA A 87 6.42 -2.20 -12.58
N GLY A 88 5.70 -2.61 -11.54
CA GLY A 88 6.14 -3.64 -10.59
C GLY A 88 6.49 -4.95 -11.28
N VAL A 89 5.62 -5.43 -12.16
CA VAL A 89 5.85 -6.65 -12.96
C VAL A 89 7.04 -6.47 -13.90
N ARG A 90 7.11 -5.36 -14.66
CA ARG A 90 8.22 -5.10 -15.60
C ARG A 90 9.58 -5.04 -14.92
N LEU A 91 9.64 -4.51 -13.70
CA LEU A 91 10.88 -4.21 -12.98
C LEU A 91 11.22 -5.23 -11.88
N GLY A 92 10.35 -6.23 -11.65
CA GLY A 92 10.52 -7.19 -10.56
C GLY A 92 10.44 -6.56 -9.17
N VAL A 93 9.70 -5.45 -9.02
CA VAL A 93 9.44 -4.80 -7.73
C VAL A 93 8.07 -5.23 -7.23
N PRO A 94 7.96 -5.88 -6.05
CA PRO A 94 6.67 -6.31 -5.53
C PRO A 94 5.72 -5.13 -5.32
N VAL A 95 4.50 -5.29 -5.84
CA VAL A 95 3.36 -4.42 -5.54
C VAL A 95 2.28 -5.29 -4.92
N THR A 96 1.94 -5.04 -3.67
CA THR A 96 0.99 -5.86 -2.90
C THR A 96 -0.30 -5.10 -2.62
N VAL A 97 -1.42 -5.82 -2.53
CA VAL A 97 -2.74 -5.26 -2.26
C VAL A 97 -3.35 -5.93 -1.03
N HIS A 98 -3.67 -5.11 -0.03
CA HIS A 98 -4.25 -5.54 1.25
C HIS A 98 -5.72 -5.15 1.31
N VAL A 99 -6.58 -6.12 1.00
CA VAL A 99 -8.01 -5.91 0.76
C VAL A 99 -8.80 -5.89 2.06
N GLY A 100 -9.66 -4.89 2.21
CA GLY A 100 -10.75 -4.90 3.18
C GLY A 100 -12.02 -5.36 2.49
N ILE A 101 -12.47 -6.59 2.75
CA ILE A 101 -13.66 -7.14 2.08
C ILE A 101 -14.88 -6.26 2.37
N GLY A 102 -15.59 -5.87 1.31
CA GLY A 102 -16.73 -4.95 1.34
C GLY A 102 -16.38 -3.46 1.27
N GLN A 103 -15.10 -3.07 1.10
CA GLN A 103 -14.70 -1.66 0.95
C GLN A 103 -14.63 -1.19 -0.50
N ASP A 104 -14.23 -2.07 -1.41
CA ASP A 104 -13.91 -1.73 -2.78
C ASP A 104 -15.04 -2.11 -3.76
N ILE A 105 -15.25 -1.28 -4.78
CA ILE A 105 -16.38 -1.41 -5.72
C ILE A 105 -16.43 -2.75 -6.47
N ILE A 106 -15.29 -3.41 -6.65
CA ILE A 106 -15.22 -4.70 -7.33
C ILE A 106 -15.88 -5.83 -6.53
N HIS A 107 -16.10 -5.65 -5.23
CA HIS A 107 -16.74 -6.66 -4.37
C HIS A 107 -18.24 -6.81 -4.64
N GLU A 108 -18.86 -5.83 -5.30
CA GLU A 108 -20.28 -5.80 -5.61
C GLU A 108 -20.61 -6.63 -6.88
N HIS A 109 -19.59 -7.01 -7.64
CA HIS A 109 -19.75 -7.70 -8.92
C HIS A 109 -20.07 -9.19 -8.75
N PRO A 110 -20.89 -9.79 -9.64
CA PRO A 110 -21.24 -11.22 -9.57
C PRO A 110 -20.04 -12.19 -9.66
N ASN A 111 -18.92 -11.76 -10.24
CA ASN A 111 -17.71 -12.58 -10.37
C ASN A 111 -16.74 -12.44 -9.17
N PHE A 112 -17.11 -11.70 -8.14
CA PHE A 112 -16.32 -11.59 -6.92
C PHE A 112 -16.33 -12.91 -6.13
N ASP A 113 -15.15 -13.49 -5.91
CA ASP A 113 -14.95 -14.61 -4.99
C ASP A 113 -14.13 -14.14 -3.78
N GLY A 114 -14.79 -14.10 -2.61
CA GLY A 114 -14.15 -13.69 -1.36
C GLY A 114 -13.07 -14.66 -0.87
N ALA A 115 -13.17 -15.95 -1.19
CA ALA A 115 -12.14 -16.92 -0.86
C ALA A 115 -10.89 -16.71 -1.73
N ALA A 116 -11.09 -16.52 -3.04
CA ALA A 116 -9.98 -16.23 -3.96
C ALA A 116 -9.30 -14.89 -3.60
N THR A 117 -10.09 -13.84 -3.38
CA THR A 117 -9.56 -12.52 -2.97
C THR A 117 -8.83 -12.58 -1.64
N GLY A 118 -9.38 -13.29 -0.66
CA GLY A 118 -8.71 -13.52 0.62
C GLY A 118 -7.38 -14.25 0.48
N ALA A 119 -7.33 -15.29 -0.37
CA ALA A 119 -6.10 -16.04 -0.63
C ALA A 119 -5.03 -15.18 -1.34
N ALA A 120 -5.41 -14.43 -2.36
CA ALA A 120 -4.51 -13.54 -3.10
C ALA A 120 -3.99 -12.39 -2.21
N SER A 121 -4.86 -11.76 -1.41
CA SER A 121 -4.46 -10.69 -0.50
C SER A 121 -3.59 -11.19 0.67
N TYR A 122 -3.83 -12.42 1.16
CA TYR A 122 -2.95 -13.04 2.14
C TYR A 122 -1.57 -13.39 1.55
N THR A 123 -1.52 -13.84 0.30
CA THR A 123 -0.25 -14.05 -0.42
C THR A 123 0.54 -12.74 -0.49
N ASP A 124 -0.12 -11.64 -0.83
CA ASP A 124 0.44 -10.29 -0.81
C ASP A 124 0.93 -9.88 0.59
N PHE A 125 0.20 -10.21 1.65
CA PHE A 125 0.66 -9.99 3.02
C PHE A 125 1.96 -10.74 3.36
N LEU A 126 2.13 -11.98 2.89
CA LEU A 126 3.37 -12.74 3.09
C LEU A 126 4.53 -12.18 2.28
N ILE A 127 4.29 -11.75 1.04
CA ILE A 127 5.29 -11.07 0.19
C ILE A 127 5.76 -9.75 0.84
N PHE A 128 4.81 -8.96 1.36
CA PHE A 128 5.12 -7.75 2.12
C PHE A 128 5.90 -8.08 3.40
N THR A 129 5.49 -9.10 4.15
CA THR A 129 6.21 -9.57 5.35
C THR A 129 7.65 -9.97 5.04
N LYS A 130 7.89 -10.64 3.91
CA LYS A 130 9.24 -10.97 3.44
C LYS A 130 10.07 -9.72 3.09
N SER A 131 9.43 -8.67 2.60
CA SER A 131 10.10 -7.39 2.35
C SER A 131 10.46 -6.68 3.65
N ILE A 132 9.55 -6.68 4.62
CA ILE A 132 9.78 -6.14 5.98
C ILE A 132 10.88 -6.88 6.73
N SER A 133 11.12 -8.17 6.44
CA SER A 133 12.26 -8.89 7.02
C SER A 133 13.62 -8.31 6.64
N LYS A 134 13.68 -7.40 5.65
CA LYS A 134 14.88 -6.70 5.20
C LYS A 134 14.88 -5.22 5.59
N LEU A 135 14.02 -4.81 6.52
CA LEU A 135 13.83 -3.40 6.87
C LEU A 135 14.97 -2.83 7.71
N GLU A 136 15.86 -3.65 8.28
CA GLU A 136 17.01 -3.13 9.02
C GLU A 136 17.89 -2.24 8.12
N ASN A 137 18.18 -1.03 8.59
CA ASN A 137 18.79 0.10 7.89
C ASN A 137 17.99 0.61 6.67
N GLY A 138 16.70 0.30 6.62
CA GLY A 138 15.78 0.68 5.55
C GLY A 138 14.84 1.82 5.95
N VAL A 139 13.88 2.08 5.06
CA VAL A 139 12.87 3.13 5.20
C VAL A 139 11.47 2.54 4.98
N TYR A 140 10.53 2.87 5.85
CA TYR A 140 9.11 2.59 5.68
C TYR A 140 8.29 3.88 5.65
N LEU A 141 7.50 4.07 4.59
CA LEU A 141 6.64 5.24 4.41
C LEU A 141 5.16 4.82 4.50
N ASN A 142 4.41 5.46 5.38
CA ASN A 142 2.95 5.36 5.42
C ASN A 142 2.31 6.64 4.86
N ILE A 143 1.79 6.56 3.64
CA ILE A 143 1.24 7.70 2.92
C ILE A 143 -0.28 7.56 2.87
N GLY A 144 -1.00 8.43 3.60
CA GLY A 144 -2.47 8.51 3.53
C GLY A 144 -3.26 7.32 4.06
N SER A 145 -2.62 6.34 4.70
CA SER A 145 -3.32 5.18 5.26
C SER A 145 -3.51 5.32 6.77
N ALA A 146 -4.76 5.50 7.20
CA ALA A 146 -5.10 5.71 8.61
C ALA A 146 -5.30 4.42 9.41
N VAL A 147 -5.56 3.28 8.75
CA VAL A 147 -5.86 1.99 9.41
C VAL A 147 -5.14 0.83 8.75
N MET A 148 -5.41 0.55 7.46
CA MET A 148 -4.87 -0.62 6.76
C MET A 148 -3.33 -0.66 6.84
N GLY A 149 -2.66 0.39 6.36
CA GLY A 149 -1.20 0.45 6.27
C GLY A 149 -0.51 0.20 7.61
N PRO A 150 -0.82 0.96 8.67
CA PRO A 150 -0.23 0.76 9.99
C PRO A 150 -0.53 -0.61 10.58
N GLU A 151 -1.75 -1.13 10.39
CA GLU A 151 -2.15 -2.40 10.99
C GLU A 151 -1.52 -3.60 10.26
N VAL A 152 -1.36 -3.56 8.94
CA VAL A 152 -0.64 -4.57 8.15
C VAL A 152 0.85 -4.53 8.45
N TYR A 153 1.47 -3.34 8.42
CA TYR A 153 2.88 -3.12 8.76
C TYR A 153 3.24 -3.66 10.13
N LEU A 154 2.44 -3.38 11.15
CA LEU A 154 2.71 -3.85 12.51
C LEU A 154 2.79 -5.38 12.60
N LYS A 155 1.95 -6.09 11.84
CA LYS A 155 1.86 -7.56 11.89
C LYS A 155 3.02 -8.16 11.10
N ALA A 156 3.31 -7.61 9.93
CA ALA A 156 4.48 -7.97 9.13
C ALA A 156 5.78 -7.77 9.93
N LEU A 157 5.95 -6.62 10.59
CA LEU A 157 7.11 -6.32 11.41
C LEU A 157 7.22 -7.24 12.63
N ALA A 158 6.10 -7.55 13.29
CA ALA A 158 6.09 -8.48 14.42
C ALA A 158 6.53 -9.90 13.98
N MET A 159 6.02 -10.39 12.85
CA MET A 159 6.43 -11.67 12.26
C MET A 159 7.91 -11.67 11.89
N ALA A 160 8.37 -10.62 11.21
CA ALA A 160 9.77 -10.47 10.81
C ALA A 160 10.73 -10.44 12.01
N ARG A 161 10.41 -9.64 13.04
CA ARG A 161 11.18 -9.58 14.29
C ARG A 161 11.22 -10.91 15.03
N ASN A 162 10.11 -11.65 15.04
CA ASN A 162 10.03 -12.96 15.68
C ASN A 162 10.96 -13.98 15.01
N VAL A 163 11.05 -13.97 13.69
CA VAL A 163 12.01 -14.83 12.95
C VAL A 163 13.44 -14.36 13.18
N ALA A 164 13.72 -13.06 13.03
CA ALA A 164 15.06 -12.51 13.24
C ALA A 164 15.62 -12.85 14.63
N HIS A 165 14.80 -12.75 15.69
CA HIS A 165 15.22 -13.12 17.04
C HIS A 165 15.64 -14.59 17.18
N GLN A 166 14.97 -15.50 16.48
CA GLN A 166 15.32 -16.93 16.50
C GLN A 166 16.67 -17.19 15.82
N GLU A 167 17.07 -16.33 14.89
CA GLU A 167 18.34 -16.39 14.15
C GLU A 167 19.45 -15.56 14.81
N GLY A 168 19.17 -14.91 15.95
CA GLY A 168 20.12 -14.03 16.64
C GLY A 168 20.26 -12.64 16.00
N GLU A 169 19.40 -12.32 15.05
CA GLU A 169 19.34 -11.04 14.34
C GLU A 169 18.33 -10.07 14.99
N LYS A 170 18.37 -8.79 14.58
CA LYS A 170 17.46 -7.75 15.06
C LYS A 170 16.99 -6.87 13.90
N ILE A 171 15.73 -6.41 14.02
CA ILE A 171 15.14 -5.40 13.14
C ILE A 171 14.68 -4.24 14.03
N SER A 172 15.54 -3.26 14.22
CA SER A 172 15.40 -2.15 15.17
C SER A 172 15.90 -0.80 14.66
N GLN A 173 16.85 -0.78 13.73
CA GLN A 173 17.47 0.44 13.21
C GLN A 173 16.89 0.74 11.84
N PHE A 174 15.84 1.55 11.75
CA PHE A 174 15.25 1.96 10.47
C PHE A 174 14.51 3.27 10.63
N LEU A 175 14.24 3.93 9.51
CA LEU A 175 13.47 5.16 9.46
C LEU A 175 12.01 4.86 9.11
N THR A 176 11.08 5.50 9.81
CA THR A 176 9.68 5.55 9.39
C THR A 176 9.26 6.99 9.08
N ALA A 177 8.29 7.14 8.18
CA ALA A 177 7.64 8.42 8.02
C ALA A 177 6.15 8.27 7.73
N VAL A 178 5.36 9.22 8.22
CA VAL A 178 3.93 9.31 7.97
C VAL A 178 3.64 10.61 7.23
N PHE A 179 2.93 10.51 6.11
CA PHE A 179 2.48 11.64 5.29
C PHE A 179 0.97 11.76 5.40
N ASP A 180 0.49 12.80 6.08
CA ASP A 180 -0.95 12.98 6.30
C ASP A 180 -1.29 14.46 6.66
N LEU A 181 -2.56 14.77 6.81
CA LEU A 181 -3.08 16.11 7.12
C LEU A 181 -3.32 16.41 8.61
N PRO A 182 -3.74 15.43 9.46
CA PRO A 182 -4.06 15.72 10.86
C PRO A 182 -2.94 16.45 11.59
N ASP A 183 -3.30 17.43 12.41
CA ASP A 183 -2.33 18.05 13.32
C ASP A 183 -2.06 17.10 14.51
N LEU A 184 -0.81 16.65 14.65
CA LEU A 184 -0.39 15.77 15.72
C LEU A 184 0.24 16.53 16.90
N GLY A 185 0.41 17.85 16.79
CA GLY A 185 1.13 18.69 17.75
C GLY A 185 2.65 18.62 17.62
N GLU A 186 3.33 19.33 18.54
CA GLU A 186 4.78 19.54 18.50
C GLU A 186 5.59 18.29 18.91
N ASP A 187 5.15 17.57 19.94
CA ASP A 187 5.81 16.34 20.38
C ASP A 187 5.11 15.10 19.81
N GLN A 188 5.76 14.48 18.83
CA GLN A 188 5.32 13.26 18.16
C GLN A 188 6.13 12.03 18.60
N SER A 189 7.04 12.20 19.57
CA SER A 189 7.89 11.12 20.08
C SER A 189 7.19 10.23 21.12
N ARG A 190 6.00 10.64 21.57
CA ARG A 190 5.25 9.97 22.66
C ARG A 190 3.82 9.71 22.24
N GLU A 191 3.22 8.63 22.74
CA GLU A 191 1.80 8.39 22.48
C GLU A 191 0.92 9.49 23.11
N ALA A 192 -0.08 9.95 22.36
CA ALA A 192 -1.13 10.82 22.93
C ALA A 192 -1.92 10.09 24.04
N PRO A 193 -2.44 10.79 25.05
CA PRO A 193 -3.32 10.19 26.06
C PRO A 193 -4.60 9.60 25.44
N LYS A 194 -5.19 8.58 26.08
CA LYS A 194 -6.46 7.97 25.60
C LYS A 194 -7.64 8.94 25.55
N THR A 195 -7.57 10.03 26.30
CA THR A 195 -8.58 11.10 26.30
C THR A 195 -8.43 12.05 25.12
N ASP A 196 -7.36 11.92 24.33
CA ASP A 196 -7.07 12.72 23.16
C ASP A 196 -7.48 11.97 21.88
N PRO A 197 -8.25 12.58 20.96
CA PRO A 197 -8.67 11.91 19.72
C PRO A 197 -7.49 11.45 18.86
N ARG A 198 -6.33 12.13 18.91
CA ARG A 198 -5.12 11.75 18.16
C ARG A 198 -4.60 10.37 18.55
N TYR A 199 -4.91 9.87 19.75
CA TYR A 199 -4.56 8.51 20.17
C TYR A 199 -5.14 7.42 19.25
N TYR A 200 -6.27 7.72 18.59
CA TYR A 200 -6.96 6.79 17.70
C TYR A 200 -6.46 6.85 16.26
N PHE A 201 -5.61 7.83 15.91
CA PHE A 201 -4.92 7.88 14.63
C PHE A 201 -3.77 6.87 14.64
N ARG A 202 -3.97 5.72 13.98
CA ARG A 202 -3.03 4.59 14.03
C ARG A 202 -1.63 4.90 13.54
N PRO A 203 -1.41 5.72 12.49
CA PRO A 203 -0.06 6.05 12.04
C PRO A 203 0.78 6.70 13.13
N TYR A 204 0.21 7.63 13.91
CA TYR A 204 0.93 8.27 15.02
C TYR A 204 1.41 7.22 16.01
N LYS A 205 0.47 6.44 16.54
CA LYS A 205 0.77 5.49 17.59
C LYS A 205 1.68 4.35 17.14
N THR A 206 1.41 3.77 15.97
CA THR A 206 2.08 2.56 15.49
C THR A 206 3.38 2.88 14.75
N VAL A 207 3.31 3.78 13.76
CA VAL A 207 4.43 4.04 12.84
C VAL A 207 5.43 5.01 13.45
N LEU A 208 4.96 6.09 14.09
CA LEU A 208 5.85 7.12 14.64
C LEU A 208 6.42 6.75 16.01
N VAL A 209 5.67 6.07 16.88
CA VAL A 209 6.10 5.82 18.26
C VAL A 209 6.52 4.37 18.50
N ARG A 210 5.59 3.42 18.38
CA ARG A 210 5.82 2.04 18.87
C ARG A 210 6.88 1.26 18.12
N THR A 211 6.86 1.35 16.79
CA THR A 211 7.70 0.45 15.97
C THR A 211 9.17 0.86 15.95
N VAL A 212 9.46 2.14 16.19
CA VAL A 212 10.82 2.70 16.24
C VAL A 212 11.41 2.78 17.66
N ALA A 213 10.62 2.55 18.72
CA ALA A 213 11.07 2.62 20.12
C ALA A 213 12.29 1.72 20.47
N GLY A 214 12.59 0.73 19.63
CA GLY A 214 13.77 -0.14 19.76
C GLY A 214 15.08 0.44 19.18
N GLY A 215 15.07 1.68 18.69
CA GLY A 215 16.25 2.41 18.23
C GLY A 215 16.17 2.98 16.82
N GLY A 216 15.00 2.96 16.17
CA GLY A 216 14.78 3.64 14.90
C GLY A 216 14.39 5.10 15.08
N GLU A 217 14.18 5.80 13.98
CA GLU A 217 13.74 7.20 13.95
C GLU A 217 12.46 7.34 13.13
N SER A 218 11.64 8.33 13.47
CA SER A 218 10.39 8.57 12.76
C SER A 218 10.16 10.05 12.47
N PHE A 219 9.46 10.33 11.37
CA PHE A 219 9.15 11.68 10.92
C PHE A 219 7.67 11.80 10.54
N TYR A 220 7.03 12.89 10.96
CA TYR A 220 5.71 13.25 10.47
C TYR A 220 5.81 14.39 9.46
N ILE A 221 5.29 14.17 8.27
CA ILE A 221 5.22 15.18 7.22
C ILE A 221 3.75 15.58 7.08
N GLN A 222 3.41 16.71 7.70
CA GLN A 222 2.06 17.24 7.63
C GLN A 222 1.87 18.02 6.32
N GLY A 223 0.96 17.56 5.46
CA GLY A 223 0.64 18.29 4.21
C GLY A 223 -0.04 17.43 3.15
N GLU A 224 -0.53 18.10 2.10
CA GLU A 224 -1.21 17.42 0.99
C GLU A 224 -0.22 16.54 0.21
N HIS A 225 -0.60 15.29 -0.08
CA HIS A 225 0.27 14.34 -0.80
C HIS A 225 0.71 14.83 -2.17
N ARG A 226 -0.13 15.61 -2.86
CA ARG A 226 0.19 16.23 -4.15
C ARG A 226 1.40 17.17 -4.09
N LEU A 227 1.72 17.68 -2.89
CA LEU A 227 2.88 18.53 -2.64
C LEU A 227 4.01 17.74 -1.99
N THR A 228 3.71 16.95 -0.97
CA THR A 228 4.72 16.33 -0.10
C THR A 228 5.42 15.12 -0.75
N VAL A 229 4.71 14.32 -1.55
CA VAL A 229 5.31 13.14 -2.21
C VAL A 229 6.24 13.55 -3.36
N PRO A 230 5.86 14.47 -4.27
CA PRO A 230 6.79 14.98 -5.28
C PRO A 230 7.99 15.71 -4.67
N ALA A 231 7.79 16.52 -3.62
CA ALA A 231 8.89 17.22 -2.95
C ALA A 231 9.90 16.26 -2.34
N LEU A 232 9.46 15.15 -1.74
CA LEU A 232 10.36 14.09 -1.26
C LEU A 232 11.16 13.48 -2.41
N TYR A 233 10.49 13.16 -3.52
CA TYR A 233 11.17 12.63 -4.71
C TYR A 233 12.22 13.61 -5.23
N ASP A 234 11.89 14.89 -5.39
CA ASP A 234 12.81 15.91 -5.86
C ASP A 234 14.03 16.08 -4.94
N ALA A 235 13.82 16.01 -3.62
CA ALA A 235 14.90 16.05 -2.63
C ALA A 235 15.83 14.84 -2.74
N ILE A 236 15.27 13.61 -2.85
CA ILE A 236 16.07 12.39 -3.06
C ILE A 236 16.86 12.51 -4.37
N MET A 237 16.22 13.01 -5.44
CA MET A 237 16.84 13.18 -6.75
C MET A 237 17.94 14.26 -6.79
N ALA A 238 17.94 15.20 -5.86
CA ALA A 238 19.01 16.18 -5.73
C ALA A 238 20.26 15.57 -5.07
N GLU A 239 20.07 14.69 -4.08
CA GLU A 239 21.16 13.99 -3.37
C GLU A 239 21.74 12.83 -4.21
N ASP A 240 20.92 12.11 -4.99
CA ASP A 240 21.32 10.97 -5.86
C ASP A 240 22.18 11.40 -7.08
N ARG A 241 22.43 12.70 -7.26
CA ARG A 241 23.30 13.24 -8.31
C ARG A 241 24.77 13.39 -7.88
N GLY A 242 25.13 12.91 -6.68
CA GLY A 242 26.52 12.80 -6.18
C GLY A 242 27.11 11.41 -6.39
#